data_AF-A0A2T4B266-F1
#
_entry.id   AF-A0A2T4B266-F1
#
_cell.length_a   1.000
_cell.length_b   1.000
_cell.length_c   1.000
_cell.angle_alpha   90.00
_cell.angle_beta   90.00
_cell.angle_gamma   90.00
#
_symmetry.space_group_name_H-M   'P 1'
#
loop_
_entity.id
_entity.type
_entity.pdbx_description
1 polymer ?
#
loop_
_entity_poly.entity_id
_entity_poly.type
_entity_poly.pdbx_seq_one_letter_code
_entity_poly.pdbx_strand_id
1 'polypeptide(L)'
;MSYPSASQVWSSWPIDDVDALLGLEATEMDLVPPLQDTFGWALPNGELPAVDAMNLPLERQTCLTLSHDAESATPPSELKLPDLPDILQLIDLFFEKCYHYFPVIHKQTALDAIKSEGTDGIPLVLLYAIIAAAAAVHPNCRIRQSQRAWYEQAKSLVSKEIQQPHHVLQTLQAAIVVIYLGLALVDYSSSIIILGEAWRKTVAVGHSYGDGLRNLIVQTLGTQEKAKWIEKEEIKRISWMLFIMDRGMCYPIGLMHAIDDRRMKMEFPMSEDDFQSTEAPPSCSMDRFTYNLDTLITTMRDRSLRGSATQLQYIILGYALLGRISEALDHTDDGDEARRERLDTLCAQLAKIRLILPRSATELSMAKYDEFTGVVWLNIVLNACTALLHHRPLREGESLDDAETDIARHWPYCVAAARNTISILRDASRVSIDFVSNAHFPCLIFTTSRILLVEYFYPSKCDKSARDPKLREDLEVVALTYIRMREEWRGLGQKFGKGMYYYLHRGEEFARETKAAGARTLLGVCDTWITIPDDFDLTIPG
;
A
#
# COMPACT_ATOMS: atom_id res chain seq x y z
N MET A 1 19.12 37.37 28.07
CA MET A 1 17.65 37.37 27.91
C MET A 1 17.21 35.93 27.86
N SER A 2 16.41 35.52 28.84
CA SER A 2 16.10 34.12 29.14
C SER A 2 15.00 33.59 28.23
N TYR A 3 15.22 32.45 27.58
CA TYR A 3 14.22 31.69 26.84
C TYR A 3 13.57 30.63 27.74
N PRO A 4 12.27 30.31 27.57
CA PRO A 4 11.57 29.36 28.43
C PRO A 4 11.89 27.90 28.07
N SER A 5 11.79 27.04 29.09
CA SER A 5 12.07 25.60 29.08
C SER A 5 11.08 24.77 28.27
N ALA A 6 11.59 23.93 27.37
CA ALA A 6 10.82 22.95 26.59
C ALA A 6 10.63 21.65 27.38
N SER A 7 9.70 21.63 28.34
CA SER A 7 9.33 20.40 29.07
C SER A 7 7.83 20.20 29.25
N GLN A 8 7.00 20.83 28.41
CA GLN A 8 5.57 20.56 28.37
C GLN A 8 5.09 20.56 26.92
N VAL A 9 4.14 19.67 26.65
CA VAL A 9 3.55 19.31 25.35
C VAL A 9 4.36 18.21 24.66
N TRP A 10 3.81 16.99 24.68
CA TRP A 10 3.76 15.96 23.63
C TRP A 10 3.04 14.74 24.25
N SER A 11 1.82 14.97 24.70
CA SER A 11 0.97 13.95 25.34
C SER A 11 -0.47 14.10 24.88
N SER A 12 -0.68 14.08 23.56
CA SER A 12 -1.96 13.80 22.89
C SER A 12 -1.81 14.09 21.40
N TRP A 13 -2.37 13.22 20.55
CA TRP A 13 -2.76 13.63 19.21
C TRP A 13 -3.97 14.58 19.35
N PRO A 14 -4.00 15.76 18.71
CA PRO A 14 -5.22 16.55 18.64
C PRO A 14 -6.20 15.81 17.73
N ILE A 15 -7.32 15.38 18.29
CA ILE A 15 -8.46 14.81 17.55
C ILE A 15 -9.15 15.89 16.68
N ASP A 16 -8.78 17.16 16.85
CA ASP A 16 -9.44 18.31 16.22
C ASP A 16 -9.00 18.59 14.76
N ASP A 17 -8.02 17.87 14.20
CA ASP A 17 -7.59 18.04 12.80
C ASP A 17 -8.34 17.12 11.81
N VAL A 18 -9.32 16.32 12.28
CA VAL A 18 -10.18 15.49 11.40
C VAL A 18 -11.34 16.32 10.82
N ASP A 19 -11.80 17.36 11.52
CA ASP A 19 -12.93 18.19 11.08
C ASP A 19 -12.54 19.16 9.94
N ALA A 20 -11.25 19.50 9.82
CA ALA A 20 -10.74 20.29 8.70
C ALA A 20 -10.71 19.52 7.36
N LEU A 21 -10.92 18.19 7.37
CA LEU A 21 -10.96 17.36 6.16
C LEU A 21 -12.35 17.24 5.51
N LEU A 22 -13.42 17.72 6.18
CA LEU A 22 -14.82 17.57 5.73
C LEU A 22 -15.54 18.88 5.36
N GLY A 23 -14.88 20.03 5.43
CA GLY A 23 -15.43 21.28 4.89
C GLY A 23 -16.73 21.76 5.55
N LEU A 24 -16.90 21.51 6.85
CA LEU A 24 -18.00 22.07 7.63
C LEU A 24 -17.46 23.27 8.43
N GLU A 25 -17.76 24.49 7.97
CA GLU A 25 -17.51 25.69 8.76
C GLU A 25 -18.42 25.69 9.99
N ALA A 26 -17.82 25.93 11.16
CA ALA A 26 -18.52 26.07 12.42
C ALA A 26 -19.33 27.37 12.44
N THR A 27 -20.62 27.30 12.15
CA THR A 27 -21.57 28.32 12.64
C THR A 27 -21.83 28.10 14.12
N GLU A 28 -21.58 29.14 14.93
CA GLU A 28 -21.85 29.21 16.37
C GLU A 28 -23.23 28.61 16.71
N MET A 29 -23.23 27.58 17.56
CA MET A 29 -24.45 27.03 18.16
C MET A 29 -24.57 27.49 19.61
N ASP A 30 -25.61 28.29 19.85
CA ASP A 30 -26.16 28.56 21.18
C ASP A 30 -26.56 27.26 21.91
N LEU A 31 -26.33 27.28 23.22
CA LEU A 31 -26.48 26.21 24.21
C LEU A 31 -27.85 25.50 24.21
N VAL A 32 -27.84 24.15 24.14
CA VAL A 32 -28.95 23.28 24.59
C VAL A 32 -28.36 22.03 25.31
N PRO A 33 -28.95 21.52 26.43
CA PRO A 33 -28.31 20.58 27.35
C PRO A 33 -28.43 19.09 26.92
N PRO A 34 -27.70 18.16 27.58
CA PRO A 34 -27.44 16.83 27.04
C PRO A 34 -28.63 15.88 27.24
N LEU A 35 -28.95 15.11 26.20
CA LEU A 35 -29.90 14.00 26.27
C LEU A 35 -29.14 12.67 26.42
N GLN A 36 -29.59 11.91 27.41
CA GLN A 36 -29.07 10.64 27.88
C GLN A 36 -29.10 9.52 26.83
N ASP A 37 -28.06 8.67 26.92
CA ASP A 37 -27.97 7.36 26.28
C ASP A 37 -29.22 6.51 26.48
N THR A 38 -29.76 6.02 25.38
CA THR A 38 -30.34 4.69 25.23
C THR A 38 -30.72 4.54 23.76
N PHE A 39 -30.34 3.46 23.09
CA PHE A 39 -31.30 2.61 22.36
C PHE A 39 -30.60 1.36 21.80
N GLY A 40 -31.14 0.21 22.20
CA GLY A 40 -30.74 -1.11 21.77
C GLY A 40 -31.24 -1.44 20.36
N TRP A 41 -30.55 -2.39 19.75
CA TRP A 41 -30.80 -2.91 18.41
C TRP A 41 -32.14 -3.63 18.30
N ALA A 42 -32.92 -3.31 17.27
CA ALA A 42 -33.94 -4.18 16.73
C ALA A 42 -34.14 -3.95 15.22
N LEU A 43 -34.06 -5.02 14.44
CA LEU A 43 -34.64 -5.22 13.11
C LEU A 43 -35.34 -6.60 13.17
N PRO A 44 -36.24 -7.03 12.24
CA PRO A 44 -36.63 -6.43 10.96
C PRO A 44 -38.15 -6.50 10.60
N ASN A 45 -38.46 -5.95 9.41
CA ASN A 45 -39.62 -6.17 8.51
C ASN A 45 -40.87 -5.30 8.66
N GLY A 46 -41.29 -4.71 7.52
CA GLY A 46 -42.68 -4.30 7.26
C GLY A 46 -42.81 -2.99 6.50
N GLU A 47 -43.10 -3.09 5.20
CA GLU A 47 -43.90 -2.19 4.34
C GLU A 47 -43.91 -0.67 4.63
N LEU A 48 -43.39 0.13 3.70
CA LEU A 48 -43.60 1.59 3.65
C LEU A 48 -44.89 1.92 2.89
N PRO A 49 -45.84 2.69 3.44
CA PRO A 49 -46.88 3.31 2.67
C PRO A 49 -46.41 4.65 2.08
N ALA A 50 -46.80 4.90 0.83
CA ALA A 50 -46.60 6.14 0.11
C ALA A 50 -47.41 7.29 0.70
N VAL A 51 -46.82 8.49 0.88
CA VAL A 51 -47.56 9.78 0.85
C VAL A 51 -46.65 10.94 0.40
N ASP A 52 -47.07 11.52 -0.71
CA ASP A 52 -47.07 12.91 -1.20
C ASP A 52 -45.87 13.86 -1.09
N ALA A 53 -45.49 14.30 -2.29
CA ALA A 53 -44.80 15.54 -2.58
C ALA A 53 -45.61 16.77 -2.14
N MET A 54 -44.94 17.70 -1.47
CA MET A 54 -45.30 19.11 -1.52
C MET A 54 -44.06 19.97 -1.80
N ASN A 55 -44.10 20.62 -2.96
CA ASN A 55 -43.25 21.73 -3.35
C ASN A 55 -43.56 22.98 -2.51
N LEU A 56 -42.54 23.78 -2.19
CA LEU A 56 -42.53 25.26 -2.18
C LEU A 56 -41.07 25.75 -1.92
N PRO A 57 -40.70 26.99 -2.30
CA PRO A 57 -39.54 27.27 -3.15
C PRO A 57 -38.38 27.92 -2.40
N LEU A 58 -37.14 27.62 -2.80
CA LEU A 58 -35.96 28.32 -2.28
C LEU A 58 -35.72 29.62 -3.05
N GLU A 59 -35.74 30.73 -2.31
CA GLU A 59 -35.40 32.06 -2.77
C GLU A 59 -33.91 32.17 -3.16
N ARG A 60 -33.66 32.93 -4.23
CA ARG A 60 -32.33 33.32 -4.70
C ARG A 60 -31.67 34.25 -3.69
N GLN A 61 -30.50 33.85 -3.18
CA GLN A 61 -29.50 34.79 -2.69
C GLN A 61 -28.24 34.69 -3.54
N THR A 62 -28.04 35.74 -4.33
CA THR A 62 -26.80 36.09 -5.02
C THR A 62 -25.70 36.42 -4.02
N CYS A 63 -24.56 35.73 -4.10
CA CYS A 63 -23.30 36.18 -3.51
C CYS A 63 -22.25 36.36 -4.60
N LEU A 64 -21.49 37.45 -4.47
CA LEU A 64 -20.69 38.11 -5.49
C LEU A 64 -19.40 37.35 -5.79
N THR A 65 -19.10 37.23 -7.08
CA THR A 65 -17.89 36.66 -7.66
C THR A 65 -16.69 37.60 -7.49
N LEU A 66 -15.61 37.10 -6.90
CA LEU A 66 -14.27 37.68 -7.00
C LEU A 66 -13.60 37.15 -8.28
N SER A 67 -13.18 38.10 -9.11
CA SER A 67 -12.59 37.90 -10.42
C SER A 67 -11.15 37.42 -10.31
N HIS A 68 -10.84 36.28 -10.92
CA HIS A 68 -9.47 35.95 -11.31
C HIS A 68 -9.49 35.55 -12.79
N ASP A 69 -8.60 36.16 -13.55
CA ASP A 69 -8.56 36.17 -15.01
C ASP A 69 -8.60 34.75 -15.62
N ALA A 70 -9.63 34.54 -16.43
CA ALA A 70 -9.79 33.36 -17.27
C ALA A 70 -8.98 33.52 -18.56
N GLU A 71 -7.81 32.91 -18.62
CA GLU A 71 -7.31 32.42 -19.91
C GLU A 71 -8.23 31.30 -20.39
N SER A 72 -8.80 31.49 -21.57
CA SER A 72 -9.72 30.58 -22.25
C SER A 72 -9.10 29.18 -22.39
N ALA A 73 -9.41 28.30 -21.45
CA ALA A 73 -9.26 26.87 -21.65
C ALA A 73 -10.39 26.40 -22.57
N THR A 74 -10.06 26.13 -23.84
CA THR A 74 -10.78 25.19 -24.69
C THR A 74 -11.25 23.99 -23.86
N PRO A 75 -12.48 23.48 -24.02
CA PRO A 75 -12.89 22.24 -23.38
C PRO A 75 -11.85 21.16 -23.70
N PRO A 76 -11.45 20.30 -22.75
CA PRO A 76 -10.44 19.29 -23.01
C PRO A 76 -10.93 18.46 -24.19
N SER A 77 -10.19 18.54 -25.29
CA SER A 77 -10.37 17.67 -26.45
C SER A 77 -10.51 16.25 -25.92
N GLU A 78 -11.59 15.55 -26.28
CA GLU A 78 -11.81 14.16 -25.87
C GLU A 78 -10.49 13.41 -26.02
N LEU A 79 -10.02 12.88 -24.90
CA LEU A 79 -8.69 12.31 -24.75
C LEU A 79 -8.67 11.03 -25.58
N LYS A 80 -8.28 11.15 -26.85
CA LYS A 80 -8.48 10.09 -27.83
C LYS A 80 -7.63 8.87 -27.48
N LEU A 81 -8.24 7.69 -27.52
CA LEU A 81 -7.49 6.44 -27.50
C LEU A 81 -6.47 6.39 -28.65
N PRO A 82 -5.31 5.74 -28.47
CA PRO A 82 -4.40 5.46 -29.57
C PRO A 82 -5.07 4.66 -30.70
N ASP A 83 -4.41 4.58 -31.84
CA ASP A 83 -4.86 3.69 -32.90
C ASP A 83 -4.71 2.22 -32.46
N LEU A 84 -5.54 1.33 -33.02
CA LEU A 84 -5.60 -0.09 -32.62
C LEU A 84 -4.22 -0.80 -32.54
N PRO A 85 -3.27 -0.59 -33.49
CA PRO A 85 -1.95 -1.22 -33.38
C PRO A 85 -1.17 -0.81 -32.12
N ASP A 86 -1.24 0.47 -31.74
CA ASP A 86 -0.59 0.98 -30.52
C ASP A 86 -1.29 0.42 -29.27
N ILE A 87 -2.61 0.28 -29.30
CA ILE A 87 -3.38 -0.35 -28.21
C ILE A 87 -2.94 -1.80 -28.00
N LEU A 88 -2.86 -2.60 -29.08
CA LEU A 88 -2.43 -3.98 -29.01
C LEU A 88 -1.00 -4.09 -28.45
N GLN A 89 -0.09 -3.23 -28.91
CA GLN A 89 1.28 -3.18 -28.38
C GLN A 89 1.31 -2.81 -26.88
N LEU A 90 0.48 -1.87 -26.43
CA LEU A 90 0.38 -1.50 -25.02
C LEU A 90 -0.17 -2.65 -24.17
N ILE A 91 -1.10 -3.43 -24.69
CA ILE A 91 -1.65 -4.60 -23.98
C ILE A 91 -0.59 -5.70 -23.84
N ASP A 92 0.20 -5.95 -24.89
CA ASP A 92 1.33 -6.88 -24.80
C ASP A 92 2.36 -6.42 -23.75
N LEU A 93 2.73 -5.14 -23.79
CA LEU A 93 3.64 -4.54 -22.81
C LEU A 93 3.10 -4.60 -21.38
N PHE A 94 1.79 -4.40 -21.19
CA PHE A 94 1.14 -4.51 -19.89
C PHE A 94 1.35 -5.90 -19.28
N PHE A 95 1.06 -6.95 -20.04
CA PHE A 95 1.22 -8.33 -19.56
C PHE A 95 2.70 -8.73 -19.41
N GLU A 96 3.61 -8.14 -20.19
CA GLU A 96 5.03 -8.45 -20.11
C GLU A 96 5.75 -7.72 -18.96
N LYS A 97 5.39 -6.46 -18.67
CA LYS A 97 6.19 -5.57 -17.81
C LYS A 97 5.49 -5.05 -16.56
N CYS A 98 4.16 -5.12 -16.48
CA CYS A 98 3.42 -4.51 -15.38
C CYS A 98 2.62 -5.53 -14.57
N TYR A 99 2.02 -6.49 -15.26
CA TYR A 99 1.04 -7.43 -14.73
C TYR A 99 1.49 -8.19 -13.47
N HIS A 100 2.76 -8.59 -13.39
CA HIS A 100 3.29 -9.40 -12.30
C HIS A 100 3.25 -8.71 -10.92
N TYR A 101 3.10 -7.39 -10.87
CA TYR A 101 2.95 -6.66 -9.60
C TYR A 101 1.53 -6.74 -9.03
N PHE A 102 0.53 -7.03 -9.86
CA PHE A 102 -0.88 -7.08 -9.49
C PHE A 102 -1.66 -8.05 -10.40
N PRO A 103 -1.41 -9.37 -10.31
CA PRO A 103 -1.90 -10.34 -11.27
C PRO A 103 -3.39 -10.64 -11.07
N VAL A 104 -4.26 -9.74 -11.56
CA VAL A 104 -5.72 -9.74 -11.34
C VAL A 104 -6.55 -9.96 -12.61
N ILE A 105 -5.89 -10.19 -13.75
CA ILE A 105 -6.49 -10.35 -15.07
C ILE A 105 -6.03 -11.67 -15.70
N HIS A 106 -6.95 -12.45 -16.23
CA HIS A 106 -6.61 -13.62 -17.04
C HIS A 106 -6.23 -13.19 -18.46
N LYS A 107 -4.97 -13.41 -18.84
CA LYS A 107 -4.39 -12.87 -20.08
C LYS A 107 -5.14 -13.35 -21.31
N GLN A 108 -5.39 -14.65 -21.38
CA GLN A 108 -6.02 -15.24 -22.56
C GLN A 108 -7.46 -14.74 -22.74
N THR A 109 -8.22 -14.58 -21.64
CA THR A 109 -9.59 -14.03 -21.69
C THR A 109 -9.58 -12.61 -22.25
N ALA A 110 -8.68 -11.75 -21.77
CA ALA A 110 -8.56 -10.38 -22.25
C ALA A 110 -8.16 -10.32 -23.73
N LEU A 111 -7.17 -11.11 -24.15
CA LEU A 111 -6.72 -11.17 -25.54
C LEU A 111 -7.80 -11.69 -26.49
N ASP A 112 -8.57 -12.70 -26.08
CA ASP A 112 -9.62 -13.26 -26.92
C ASP A 112 -10.79 -12.29 -27.08
N ALA A 113 -11.16 -11.55 -26.03
CA ALA A 113 -12.16 -10.48 -26.11
C ALA A 113 -11.76 -9.40 -27.12
N ILE A 114 -10.48 -9.00 -27.14
CA ILE A 114 -9.97 -8.02 -28.11
C ILE A 114 -9.96 -8.59 -29.52
N LYS A 115 -9.59 -9.86 -29.70
CA LYS A 115 -9.59 -10.50 -31.03
C LYS A 115 -11.00 -10.62 -31.59
N SER A 116 -12.01 -10.86 -30.75
CA SER A 116 -13.40 -11.03 -31.19
C SER A 116 -14.09 -9.70 -31.46
N GLU A 117 -13.89 -8.70 -30.61
CA GLU A 117 -14.69 -7.46 -30.58
C GLU A 117 -13.85 -6.19 -30.76
N GLY A 118 -12.55 -6.30 -31.04
CA GLY A 118 -11.65 -5.16 -31.11
C GLY A 118 -11.49 -4.47 -29.75
N THR A 119 -11.35 -3.15 -29.75
CA THR A 119 -11.27 -2.38 -28.50
C THR A 119 -12.55 -2.44 -27.66
N ASP A 120 -13.69 -2.75 -28.28
CA ASP A 120 -14.99 -2.78 -27.61
C ASP A 120 -15.15 -4.04 -26.73
N GLY A 121 -14.32 -5.07 -26.95
CA GLY A 121 -14.32 -6.29 -26.12
C GLY A 121 -13.80 -6.07 -24.70
N ILE A 122 -13.14 -4.93 -24.43
CA ILE A 122 -12.72 -4.54 -23.08
C ILE A 122 -13.41 -3.22 -22.71
N PRO A 123 -14.16 -3.16 -21.59
CA PRO A 123 -14.76 -1.93 -21.11
C PRO A 123 -13.73 -0.80 -20.99
N LEU A 124 -14.12 0.41 -21.40
CA LEU A 124 -13.23 1.58 -21.45
C LEU A 124 -12.50 1.83 -20.13
N VAL A 125 -13.16 1.64 -18.98
CA VAL A 125 -12.55 1.80 -17.65
C VAL A 125 -11.29 0.93 -17.48
N LEU A 126 -11.33 -0.32 -17.94
CA LEU A 126 -10.21 -1.24 -17.85
C LEU A 126 -9.19 -0.97 -18.96
N LEU A 127 -9.63 -0.65 -20.17
CA LEU A 127 -8.73 -0.33 -21.27
C LEU A 127 -7.86 0.89 -20.95
N TYR A 128 -8.44 1.97 -20.43
CA TYR A 128 -7.67 3.15 -20.01
C TYR A 128 -6.66 2.83 -18.91
N ALA A 129 -7.03 1.98 -17.94
CA ALA A 129 -6.13 1.57 -16.87
C ALA A 129 -4.93 0.76 -17.43
N ILE A 130 -5.19 -0.20 -18.31
CA ILE A 130 -4.15 -1.03 -18.97
C ILE A 130 -3.19 -0.15 -19.78
N ILE A 131 -3.70 0.72 -20.65
CA ILE A 131 -2.83 1.56 -21.49
C ILE A 131 -2.07 2.59 -20.65
N ALA A 132 -2.66 3.14 -19.59
CA ALA A 132 -1.95 4.04 -18.68
C ALA A 132 -0.79 3.32 -17.97
N ALA A 133 -0.97 2.07 -17.57
CA ALA A 133 0.07 1.30 -16.91
C ALA A 133 1.24 0.98 -17.85
N ALA A 134 0.94 0.53 -19.07
CA ALA A 134 1.96 0.18 -20.06
C ALA A 134 2.60 1.40 -20.75
N ALA A 135 1.97 2.58 -20.68
CA ALA A 135 2.44 3.77 -21.39
C ALA A 135 3.89 4.12 -21.06
N ALA A 136 4.33 3.99 -19.80
CA ALA A 136 5.69 4.35 -19.39
C ALA A 136 6.79 3.57 -20.13
N VAL A 137 6.53 2.30 -20.44
CA VAL A 137 7.52 1.40 -21.08
C VAL A 137 7.40 1.37 -22.59
N HIS A 138 6.49 2.16 -23.17
CA HIS A 138 6.26 2.18 -24.60
C HIS A 138 7.43 2.84 -25.37
N PRO A 139 7.89 2.29 -26.52
CA PRO A 139 9.01 2.86 -27.27
C PRO A 139 8.73 4.25 -27.86
N ASN A 140 7.48 4.55 -28.22
CA ASN A 140 7.06 5.86 -28.71
C ASN A 140 6.92 6.90 -27.57
N CYS A 141 7.70 7.98 -27.66
CA CYS A 141 7.72 9.06 -26.67
C CYS A 141 6.37 9.78 -26.50
N ARG A 142 5.56 9.90 -27.57
CA ARG A 142 4.25 10.56 -27.49
C ARG A 142 3.28 9.77 -26.61
N ILE A 143 3.31 8.43 -26.74
CA ILE A 143 2.52 7.52 -25.91
C ILE A 143 2.97 7.59 -24.45
N ARG A 144 4.28 7.62 -24.19
CA ARG A 144 4.80 7.81 -22.82
C ARG A 144 4.27 9.09 -22.17
N GLN A 145 4.24 10.19 -22.92
CA GLN A 145 3.75 11.49 -22.44
C GLN A 145 2.23 11.49 -22.14
N SER A 146 1.46 10.59 -22.77
CA SER A 146 0.02 10.45 -22.53
C SER A 146 -0.33 9.67 -21.26
N GLN A 147 0.64 9.03 -20.58
CA GLN A 147 0.39 8.20 -19.40
C GLN A 147 -0.47 8.89 -18.35
N ARG A 148 -0.09 10.10 -17.93
CA ARG A 148 -0.82 10.84 -16.88
C ARG A 148 -2.24 11.16 -17.30
N ALA A 149 -2.42 11.51 -18.57
CA ALA A 149 -3.71 11.87 -19.14
C ALA A 149 -4.66 10.65 -19.16
N TRP A 150 -4.15 9.47 -19.56
CA TRP A 150 -4.92 8.21 -19.49
C TRP A 150 -5.14 7.73 -18.06
N TYR A 151 -4.19 7.95 -17.15
CA TYR A 151 -4.35 7.65 -15.73
C TYR A 151 -5.50 8.45 -15.11
N GLU A 152 -5.56 9.76 -15.33
CA GLU A 152 -6.66 10.60 -14.82
C GLU A 152 -8.01 10.18 -15.42
N GLN A 153 -8.03 9.78 -16.70
CA GLN A 153 -9.23 9.26 -17.35
C GLN A 153 -9.67 7.93 -16.73
N ALA A 154 -8.75 6.97 -16.54
CA ALA A 154 -9.02 5.69 -15.89
C ALA A 154 -9.56 5.91 -14.46
N LYS A 155 -8.93 6.80 -13.70
CA LYS A 155 -9.35 7.17 -12.35
C LYS A 155 -10.77 7.73 -12.33
N SER A 156 -11.09 8.67 -13.22
CA SER A 156 -12.44 9.23 -13.34
C SER A 156 -13.50 8.18 -13.68
N LEU A 157 -13.17 7.25 -14.59
CA LEU A 157 -14.05 6.15 -14.96
C LEU A 157 -14.26 5.17 -13.81
N VAL A 158 -13.20 4.79 -13.08
CA VAL A 158 -13.30 3.94 -11.89
C VAL A 158 -14.23 4.57 -10.86
N SER A 159 -14.03 5.84 -10.48
CA SER A 159 -14.88 6.51 -9.49
C SER A 159 -16.36 6.58 -9.90
N LYS A 160 -16.66 6.68 -11.21
CA LYS A 160 -18.04 6.68 -11.71
C LYS A 160 -18.64 5.27 -11.76
N GLU A 161 -17.89 4.31 -12.28
CA GLU A 161 -18.39 2.95 -12.54
C GLU A 161 -18.41 2.06 -11.28
N ILE A 162 -17.61 2.39 -10.24
CA ILE A 162 -17.58 1.61 -9.00
C ILE A 162 -18.96 1.56 -8.31
N GLN A 163 -19.81 2.56 -8.56
CA GLN A 163 -21.16 2.65 -8.02
C GLN A 163 -22.23 1.98 -8.92
N GLN A 164 -21.85 1.51 -10.11
CA GLN A 164 -22.75 0.99 -11.13
C GLN A 164 -22.80 -0.55 -11.14
N PRO A 165 -23.90 -1.19 -11.57
CA PRO A 165 -24.03 -2.64 -11.58
C PRO A 165 -23.38 -3.34 -12.78
N HIS A 166 -22.90 -2.57 -13.76
CA HIS A 166 -22.29 -3.09 -14.99
C HIS A 166 -20.78 -3.23 -14.86
N HIS A 167 -20.17 -4.11 -15.65
CA HIS A 167 -18.71 -4.33 -15.74
C HIS A 167 -18.00 -4.52 -14.39
N VAL A 168 -18.70 -5.03 -13.36
CA VAL A 168 -18.22 -5.13 -11.98
C VAL A 168 -16.78 -5.63 -11.88
N LEU A 169 -16.47 -6.72 -12.56
CA LEU A 169 -15.15 -7.33 -12.56
C LEU A 169 -14.10 -6.40 -13.16
N GLN A 170 -14.35 -5.89 -14.36
CA GLN A 170 -13.42 -5.02 -15.09
C GLN A 170 -13.21 -3.68 -14.39
N THR A 171 -14.25 -3.12 -13.76
CA THR A 171 -14.12 -1.93 -12.92
C THR A 171 -13.23 -2.20 -11.70
N LEU A 172 -13.36 -3.36 -11.05
CA LEU A 172 -12.50 -3.75 -9.92
C LEU A 172 -11.05 -4.03 -10.35
N GLN A 173 -10.84 -4.68 -11.51
CA GLN A 173 -9.52 -4.86 -12.10
C GLN A 173 -8.88 -3.50 -12.41
N ALA A 174 -9.63 -2.58 -13.01
CA ALA A 174 -9.19 -1.22 -13.29
C ALA A 174 -8.84 -0.46 -12.00
N ALA A 175 -9.63 -0.62 -10.93
CA ALA A 175 -9.36 0.00 -9.64
C ALA A 175 -8.00 -0.45 -9.07
N ILE A 176 -7.66 -1.74 -9.14
CA ILE A 176 -6.33 -2.24 -8.73
C ILE A 176 -5.21 -1.56 -9.52
N VAL A 177 -5.35 -1.49 -10.85
CA VAL A 177 -4.34 -0.87 -11.73
C VAL A 177 -4.21 0.63 -11.45
N VAL A 178 -5.33 1.33 -11.24
CA VAL A 178 -5.36 2.76 -10.90
C VAL A 178 -4.74 3.01 -9.53
N ILE A 179 -5.04 2.21 -8.51
CA ILE A 179 -4.41 2.32 -7.19
C ILE A 179 -2.90 2.13 -7.32
N TYR A 180 -2.45 1.06 -8.00
CA TYR A 180 -1.03 0.81 -8.22
C TYR A 180 -0.32 1.98 -8.93
N LEU A 181 -0.90 2.50 -10.00
CA LEU A 181 -0.36 3.67 -10.70
C LEU A 181 -0.40 4.92 -9.83
N GLY A 182 -1.40 5.07 -8.96
CA GLY A 182 -1.45 6.15 -7.98
C GLY A 182 -0.30 6.08 -6.99
N LEU A 183 0.13 4.89 -6.54
CA LEU A 183 1.38 4.74 -5.79
C LEU A 183 2.57 5.22 -6.64
N ALA A 184 2.68 4.76 -7.88
CA ALA A 184 3.80 5.08 -8.78
C ALA A 184 3.89 6.59 -9.13
N LEU A 185 2.73 7.24 -9.25
CA LEU A 185 2.58 8.67 -9.59
C LEU A 185 2.43 9.56 -8.36
N VAL A 186 2.51 9.01 -7.15
CA VAL A 186 2.43 9.73 -5.86
C VAL A 186 1.04 10.35 -5.59
N ASP A 187 -0.02 9.83 -6.21
CA ASP A 187 -1.42 10.17 -5.94
C ASP A 187 -2.01 9.29 -4.81
N TYR A 188 -1.40 9.38 -3.61
CA TYR A 188 -1.77 8.55 -2.46
C TYR A 188 -3.20 8.83 -1.96
N SER A 189 -3.60 10.10 -1.91
CA SER A 189 -4.91 10.49 -1.36
C SER A 189 -6.06 9.88 -2.16
N SER A 190 -6.03 10.02 -3.49
CA SER A 190 -7.06 9.42 -4.35
C SER A 190 -7.01 7.88 -4.26
N SER A 191 -5.81 7.30 -4.20
CA SER A 191 -5.61 5.85 -4.13
C SER A 191 -6.22 5.22 -2.89
N ILE A 192 -6.09 5.86 -1.72
CA ILE A 192 -6.68 5.36 -0.46
C ILE A 192 -8.22 5.39 -0.52
N ILE A 193 -8.82 6.44 -1.10
CA ILE A 193 -10.27 6.55 -1.26
C ILE A 193 -10.80 5.48 -2.23
N ILE A 194 -10.18 5.37 -3.41
CA ILE A 194 -10.56 4.36 -4.41
C ILE A 194 -10.39 2.94 -3.87
N LEU A 195 -9.36 2.69 -3.06
CA LEU A 195 -9.18 1.40 -2.39
C LEU A 195 -10.37 1.08 -1.48
N GLY A 196 -10.82 2.04 -0.67
CA GLY A 196 -11.98 1.88 0.19
C GLY A 196 -13.26 1.57 -0.60
N GLU A 197 -13.52 2.32 -1.67
CA GLU A 197 -14.67 2.10 -2.56
C GLU A 197 -14.61 0.72 -3.25
N ALA A 198 -13.45 0.36 -3.79
CA ALA A 198 -13.21 -0.92 -4.46
C ALA A 198 -13.37 -2.09 -3.49
N TRP A 199 -12.89 -1.96 -2.25
CA TRP A 199 -13.11 -2.96 -1.21
C TRP A 199 -14.59 -3.13 -0.90
N ARG A 200 -15.33 -2.02 -0.69
CA ARG A 200 -16.77 -2.06 -0.42
C ARG A 200 -17.54 -2.73 -1.56
N LYS A 201 -17.23 -2.41 -2.82
CA LYS A 201 -17.84 -3.08 -3.97
C LYS A 201 -17.47 -4.57 -4.01
N THR A 202 -16.21 -4.93 -3.78
CA THR A 202 -15.75 -6.33 -3.72
C THR A 202 -16.51 -7.13 -2.66
N VAL A 203 -16.74 -6.55 -1.48
CA VAL A 203 -17.55 -7.16 -0.41
C VAL A 203 -19.02 -7.32 -0.83
N ALA A 204 -19.59 -6.32 -1.50
CA ALA A 204 -20.99 -6.32 -1.90
C ALA A 204 -21.33 -7.33 -3.01
N VAL A 205 -20.38 -7.58 -3.92
CA VAL A 205 -20.56 -8.46 -5.08
C VAL A 205 -19.93 -9.85 -4.89
N GLY A 206 -18.96 -9.95 -3.98
CA GLY A 206 -18.17 -11.13 -3.72
C GLY A 206 -18.80 -12.06 -2.67
N HIS A 207 -18.63 -13.37 -2.88
CA HIS A 207 -19.08 -14.41 -1.94
C HIS A 207 -18.10 -14.63 -0.76
N SER A 208 -17.11 -13.75 -0.63
CA SER A 208 -15.88 -13.96 0.15
C SER A 208 -16.05 -13.82 1.68
N TYR A 209 -17.28 -13.58 2.18
CA TYR A 209 -17.58 -13.35 3.61
C TYR A 209 -18.33 -14.49 4.29
N GLY A 210 -18.22 -15.70 3.74
CA GLY A 210 -18.76 -16.93 4.34
C GLY A 210 -20.22 -17.17 3.98
N ASP A 211 -20.60 -18.45 3.98
CA ASP A 211 -21.90 -18.94 3.50
C ASP A 211 -23.13 -18.33 4.22
N GLY A 212 -22.93 -17.66 5.37
CA GLY A 212 -24.02 -17.04 6.14
C GLY A 212 -24.54 -15.70 5.63
N LEU A 213 -23.81 -15.02 4.73
CA LEU A 213 -24.16 -13.67 4.21
C LEU A 213 -24.70 -13.68 2.77
N ARG A 214 -24.92 -14.87 2.20
CA ARG A 214 -25.38 -15.09 0.81
C ARG A 214 -26.67 -14.35 0.43
N ASN A 215 -27.44 -13.88 1.42
CA ASN A 215 -28.73 -13.22 1.22
C ASN A 215 -28.66 -11.68 1.20
N LEU A 216 -27.46 -11.07 1.30
CA LEU A 216 -27.27 -9.61 1.40
C LEU A 216 -26.54 -9.02 0.18
N ILE A 217 -26.74 -9.60 -1.02
CA ILE A 217 -26.19 -9.05 -2.26
C ILE A 217 -26.87 -7.71 -2.55
N VAL A 218 -26.06 -6.65 -2.60
CA VAL A 218 -26.51 -5.31 -2.97
C VAL A 218 -26.61 -5.26 -4.50
N GLN A 219 -27.75 -5.70 -5.04
CA GLN A 219 -27.98 -5.83 -6.49
C GLN A 219 -27.71 -4.54 -7.28
N THR A 220 -27.87 -3.37 -6.65
CA THR A 220 -27.57 -2.06 -7.26
C THR A 220 -26.08 -1.87 -7.58
N LEU A 221 -25.19 -2.62 -6.93
CA LEU A 221 -23.74 -2.62 -7.19
C LEU A 221 -23.31 -3.74 -8.14
N GLY A 222 -24.26 -4.56 -8.62
CA GLY A 222 -24.06 -5.72 -9.48
C GLY A 222 -23.89 -7.02 -8.70
N THR A 223 -23.68 -8.14 -9.42
CA THR A 223 -23.51 -9.47 -8.82
C THR A 223 -22.49 -10.30 -9.59
N GLN A 224 -21.81 -11.20 -8.89
CA GLN A 224 -20.89 -12.19 -9.45
C GLN A 224 -21.33 -13.63 -9.13
N GLU A 225 -22.62 -13.86 -8.87
CA GLU A 225 -23.19 -15.20 -8.60
C GLU A 225 -22.97 -16.20 -9.73
N LYS A 226 -23.01 -15.73 -10.98
CA LYS A 226 -22.83 -16.56 -12.19
C LYS A 226 -21.38 -16.59 -12.67
N ALA A 227 -20.44 -16.08 -11.88
CA ALA A 227 -19.04 -16.03 -12.25
C ALA A 227 -18.49 -17.44 -12.53
N LYS A 228 -17.80 -17.57 -13.66
CA LYS A 228 -17.00 -18.74 -14.03
C LYS A 228 -15.80 -18.86 -13.08
N TRP A 229 -15.10 -19.99 -13.15
CA TRP A 229 -13.97 -20.26 -12.26
C TRP A 229 -12.85 -19.20 -12.38
N ILE A 230 -12.56 -18.73 -13.60
CA ILE A 230 -11.57 -17.66 -13.87
C ILE A 230 -11.99 -16.37 -13.19
N GLU A 231 -13.23 -15.92 -13.42
CA GLU A 231 -13.77 -14.68 -12.84
C GLU A 231 -13.78 -14.74 -11.30
N LYS A 232 -14.07 -15.91 -10.72
CA LYS A 232 -13.98 -16.12 -9.26
C LYS A 232 -12.55 -15.98 -8.74
N GLU A 233 -11.57 -16.49 -9.48
CA GLU A 233 -10.16 -16.34 -9.13
C GLU A 233 -9.68 -14.90 -9.31
N GLU A 234 -10.13 -14.19 -10.36
CA GLU A 234 -9.85 -12.76 -10.55
C GLU A 234 -10.38 -11.94 -9.37
N ILE A 235 -11.63 -12.16 -8.92
CA ILE A 235 -12.19 -11.50 -7.73
C ILE A 235 -11.36 -11.79 -6.48
N LYS A 236 -10.93 -13.05 -6.31
CA LYS A 236 -10.09 -13.46 -5.20
C LYS A 236 -8.75 -12.70 -5.21
N ARG A 237 -8.08 -12.65 -6.35
CA ARG A 237 -6.82 -11.91 -6.55
C ARG A 237 -6.99 -10.41 -6.34
N ILE A 238 -8.09 -9.80 -6.84
CA ILE A 238 -8.46 -8.41 -6.54
C ILE A 238 -8.52 -8.19 -5.02
N SER A 239 -9.23 -9.08 -4.32
CA SER A 239 -9.44 -8.94 -2.87
C SER A 239 -8.13 -8.98 -2.10
N TRP A 240 -7.20 -9.84 -2.51
CA TRP A 240 -5.85 -9.92 -1.95
C TRP A 240 -4.94 -8.75 -2.33
N MET A 241 -5.04 -8.24 -3.55
CA MET A 241 -4.27 -7.05 -3.95
C MET A 241 -4.75 -5.80 -3.23
N LEU A 242 -6.06 -5.63 -3.02
CA LEU A 242 -6.61 -4.57 -2.15
C LEU A 242 -6.05 -4.71 -0.73
N PHE A 243 -6.04 -5.92 -0.16
CA PHE A 243 -5.44 -6.18 1.16
C PHE A 243 -3.97 -5.77 1.23
N ILE A 244 -3.15 -6.19 0.27
CA ILE A 244 -1.72 -5.83 0.21
C ILE A 244 -1.53 -4.32 0.10
N MET A 245 -2.29 -3.65 -0.78
CA MET A 245 -2.21 -2.22 -1.01
C MET A 245 -2.66 -1.41 0.21
N ASP A 246 -3.72 -1.85 0.90
CA ASP A 246 -4.22 -1.20 2.13
C ASP A 246 -3.15 -1.21 3.22
N ARG A 247 -2.60 -2.40 3.52
CA ARG A 247 -1.51 -2.52 4.50
C ARG A 247 -0.28 -1.72 4.07
N GLY A 248 0.08 -1.79 2.79
CA GLY A 248 1.27 -1.12 2.24
C GLY A 248 1.20 0.40 2.21
N MET A 249 0.02 0.98 2.01
CA MET A 249 -0.18 2.44 1.98
C MET A 249 -0.44 3.03 3.37
N CYS A 250 -1.06 2.27 4.27
CA CYS A 250 -1.46 2.78 5.58
C CYS A 250 -0.35 2.70 6.63
N TYR A 251 0.45 1.63 6.65
CA TYR A 251 1.53 1.48 7.64
C TYR A 251 2.50 2.67 7.71
N PRO A 252 2.96 3.29 6.61
CA PRO A 252 3.99 4.33 6.65
C PRO A 252 3.54 5.62 7.33
N ILE A 253 2.24 5.86 7.36
CA ILE A 253 1.64 7.06 7.94
C ILE A 253 0.87 6.76 9.22
N GLY A 254 0.87 5.51 9.68
CA GLY A 254 0.08 5.07 10.83
C GLY A 254 -1.43 5.19 10.60
N LEU A 255 -1.90 5.20 9.35
CA LEU A 255 -3.32 5.30 9.05
C LEU A 255 -4.01 3.97 9.39
N MET A 256 -5.24 4.05 9.89
CA MET A 256 -6.04 2.85 10.12
C MET A 256 -6.34 2.14 8.79
N HIS A 257 -6.25 0.82 8.82
CA HIS A 257 -6.60 -0.04 7.68
C HIS A 257 -8.08 0.06 7.33
N ALA A 258 -8.41 0.22 6.04
CA ALA A 258 -9.80 0.18 5.59
C ALA A 258 -10.35 -1.27 5.62
N ILE A 259 -9.46 -2.25 5.48
CA ILE A 259 -9.81 -3.66 5.40
C ILE A 259 -9.69 -4.33 6.77
N ASP A 260 -10.83 -4.61 7.40
CA ASP A 260 -10.91 -5.41 8.63
C ASP A 260 -10.73 -6.91 8.34
N ASP A 261 -9.53 -7.41 8.55
CA ASP A 261 -9.17 -8.81 8.29
C ASP A 261 -9.60 -9.79 9.40
N ARG A 262 -10.13 -9.29 10.53
CA ARG A 262 -10.79 -10.13 11.56
C ARG A 262 -12.03 -10.83 11.02
N ARG A 263 -12.66 -10.23 10.02
CA ARG A 263 -13.89 -10.70 9.38
C ARG A 263 -13.65 -11.43 8.07
N MET A 264 -12.40 -11.46 7.61
CA MET A 264 -12.03 -11.98 6.31
C MET A 264 -11.98 -13.50 6.33
N LYS A 265 -12.77 -14.14 5.47
CA LYS A 265 -12.87 -15.61 5.34
C LYS A 265 -12.65 -16.03 3.87
N MET A 266 -11.59 -15.51 3.28
CA MET A 266 -11.27 -15.70 1.86
C MET A 266 -10.29 -16.85 1.67
N GLU A 267 -10.43 -17.59 0.57
CA GLU A 267 -9.40 -18.52 0.10
C GLU A 267 -8.19 -17.76 -0.40
N PHE A 268 -7.02 -18.38 -0.30
CA PHE A 268 -5.80 -17.87 -0.94
C PHE A 268 -5.86 -17.99 -2.48
N PRO A 269 -5.16 -17.09 -3.19
CA PRO A 269 -5.08 -17.16 -4.65
C PRO A 269 -4.34 -18.42 -5.07
N MET A 270 -4.72 -18.99 -6.21
CA MET A 270 -4.04 -20.16 -6.77
C MET A 270 -2.69 -19.78 -7.42
N SER A 271 -1.96 -20.76 -7.97
CA SER A 271 -0.72 -20.47 -8.68
C SER A 271 -0.97 -19.65 -9.95
N GLU A 272 0.04 -18.92 -10.41
CA GLU A 272 -0.07 -18.16 -11.66
C GLU A 272 -0.23 -19.10 -12.87
N ASP A 273 0.51 -20.19 -12.89
CA ASP A 273 0.44 -21.22 -13.93
C ASP A 273 -0.98 -21.81 -14.04
N ASP A 274 -1.60 -22.16 -12.91
CA ASP A 274 -2.98 -22.68 -12.91
C ASP A 274 -3.99 -21.60 -13.29
N PHE A 275 -3.78 -20.36 -12.85
CA PHE A 275 -4.69 -19.26 -13.15
C PHE A 275 -4.71 -18.93 -14.64
N GLN A 276 -3.55 -18.93 -15.30
CA GLN A 276 -3.41 -18.69 -16.75
C GLN A 276 -3.70 -19.93 -17.60
N SER A 277 -4.06 -21.06 -16.99
CA SER A 277 -4.45 -22.27 -17.69
C SER A 277 -5.87 -22.18 -18.25
N THR A 278 -6.13 -22.86 -19.36
CA THR A 278 -7.48 -22.96 -19.94
C THR A 278 -8.39 -23.95 -19.20
N GLU A 279 -7.80 -24.86 -18.42
CA GLU A 279 -8.54 -25.91 -17.72
C GLU A 279 -8.83 -25.49 -16.28
N ALA A 280 -10.05 -25.79 -15.81
CA ALA A 280 -10.40 -25.57 -14.43
C ALA A 280 -9.50 -26.43 -13.53
N PRO A 281 -8.89 -25.84 -12.48
CA PRO A 281 -8.03 -26.58 -11.58
C PRO A 281 -8.80 -27.73 -10.91
N PRO A 282 -8.13 -28.84 -10.58
CA PRO A 282 -8.73 -29.85 -9.71
C PRO A 282 -9.12 -29.20 -8.38
N SER A 283 -10.22 -29.69 -7.79
CA SER A 283 -10.70 -29.24 -6.47
C SER A 283 -9.58 -29.28 -5.43
N CYS A 284 -8.98 -28.12 -5.13
CA CYS A 284 -7.94 -27.98 -4.10
C CYS A 284 -8.57 -27.89 -2.71
N SER A 285 -7.79 -28.16 -1.64
CA SER A 285 -8.27 -27.91 -0.28
C SER A 285 -8.59 -26.43 -0.11
N MET A 286 -9.75 -26.17 0.50
CA MET A 286 -10.31 -24.83 0.73
C MET A 286 -9.64 -24.18 1.95
N ASP A 287 -8.31 -24.06 1.92
CA ASP A 287 -7.55 -23.43 2.99
C ASP A 287 -7.87 -21.92 2.97
N ARG A 288 -8.64 -21.48 3.97
CA ARG A 288 -9.08 -20.09 4.11
C ARG A 288 -8.14 -19.32 5.03
N PHE A 289 -8.04 -18.02 4.76
CA PHE A 289 -7.39 -17.07 5.63
C PHE A 289 -8.02 -17.06 7.03
N THR A 290 -7.19 -16.78 8.02
CA THR A 290 -7.59 -16.58 9.40
C THR A 290 -6.80 -15.42 10.01
N TYR A 291 -7.48 -14.64 10.84
CA TYR A 291 -6.88 -13.53 11.57
C TYR A 291 -5.80 -13.99 12.56
N ASN A 292 -5.97 -15.18 13.16
CA ASN A 292 -5.02 -15.73 14.11
C ASN A 292 -3.71 -16.08 13.39
N LEU A 293 -2.65 -15.32 13.67
CA LEU A 293 -1.41 -15.40 12.91
C LEU A 293 -0.68 -16.75 13.13
N ASP A 294 -0.76 -17.37 14.31
CA ASP A 294 -0.17 -18.71 14.53
C ASP A 294 -0.88 -19.80 13.72
N THR A 295 -2.21 -19.76 13.65
CA THR A 295 -2.98 -20.65 12.77
C THR A 295 -2.64 -20.38 11.31
N LEU A 296 -2.54 -19.12 10.91
CA LEU A 296 -2.18 -18.72 9.54
C LEU A 296 -0.79 -19.24 9.14
N ILE A 297 0.20 -19.09 10.04
CA ILE A 297 1.56 -19.61 9.86
C ILE A 297 1.52 -21.14 9.71
N THR A 298 0.73 -21.83 10.53
CA THR A 298 0.58 -23.30 10.45
C THR A 298 -0.03 -23.71 9.12
N THR A 299 -1.09 -23.05 8.67
CA THR A 299 -1.69 -23.29 7.34
C THR A 299 -0.67 -23.08 6.22
N MET A 300 0.09 -21.98 6.27
CA MET A 300 1.09 -21.68 5.25
C MET A 300 2.27 -22.67 5.27
N ARG A 301 2.69 -23.13 6.45
CA ARG A 301 3.67 -24.22 6.59
C ARG A 301 3.18 -25.50 5.93
N ASP A 302 1.95 -25.90 6.22
CA ASP A 302 1.41 -27.16 5.70
C ASP A 302 1.25 -27.10 4.17
N ARG A 303 0.90 -25.93 3.61
CA ARG A 303 0.89 -25.71 2.15
C ARG A 303 2.29 -25.73 1.54
N SER A 304 3.26 -25.13 2.22
CA SER A 304 4.69 -25.17 1.84
C SER A 304 5.18 -26.62 1.76
N LEU A 305 4.88 -27.44 2.76
CA LEU A 305 5.25 -28.86 2.80
C LEU A 305 4.59 -29.70 1.69
N ARG A 306 3.39 -29.31 1.25
CA ARG A 306 2.70 -29.93 0.11
C ARG A 306 3.18 -29.42 -1.25
N GLY A 307 4.08 -28.42 -1.28
CA GLY A 307 4.54 -27.78 -2.51
C GLY A 307 3.47 -26.94 -3.21
N SER A 308 2.40 -26.54 -2.51
CA SER A 308 1.27 -25.78 -3.09
C SER A 308 1.21 -24.32 -2.67
N ALA A 309 2.15 -23.89 -1.82
CA ALA A 309 2.29 -22.49 -1.45
C ALA A 309 2.99 -21.70 -2.56
N THR A 310 2.51 -20.50 -2.85
CA THR A 310 3.01 -19.65 -3.95
C THR A 310 3.70 -18.40 -3.40
N GLN A 311 4.54 -17.76 -4.22
CA GLN A 311 5.23 -16.53 -3.82
C GLN A 311 4.24 -15.42 -3.38
N LEU A 312 3.12 -15.26 -4.09
CA LEU A 312 2.07 -14.29 -3.74
C LEU A 312 1.46 -14.59 -2.36
N GLN A 313 1.26 -15.87 -2.00
CA GLN A 313 0.72 -16.23 -0.69
C GLN A 313 1.71 -15.95 0.46
N TYR A 314 3.01 -16.10 0.22
CA TYR A 314 4.02 -15.69 1.19
C TYR A 314 4.07 -14.16 1.35
N ILE A 315 3.90 -13.40 0.26
CA ILE A 315 3.77 -11.94 0.31
C ILE A 315 2.53 -11.54 1.13
N ILE A 316 1.39 -12.19 0.89
CA ILE A 316 0.16 -12.01 1.69
C ILE A 316 0.45 -12.22 3.19
N LEU A 317 1.16 -13.30 3.55
CA LEU A 317 1.54 -13.57 4.94
C LEU A 317 2.44 -12.45 5.51
N GLY A 318 3.38 -11.94 4.72
CA GLY A 318 4.23 -10.80 5.09
C GLY A 318 3.43 -9.52 5.36
N TYR A 319 2.45 -9.20 4.51
CA TYR A 319 1.57 -8.04 4.69
C TYR A 319 0.56 -8.22 5.82
N ALA A 320 0.11 -9.45 6.10
CA ALA A 320 -0.68 -9.74 7.30
C ALA A 320 0.10 -9.44 8.57
N LEU A 321 1.38 -9.88 8.64
CA LEU A 321 2.27 -9.51 9.75
C LEU A 321 2.49 -7.98 9.80
N LEU A 322 2.78 -7.33 8.68
CA LEU A 322 2.99 -5.88 8.61
C LEU A 322 1.80 -5.09 9.17
N GLY A 323 0.57 -5.50 8.80
CA GLY A 323 -0.65 -4.91 9.33
C GLY A 323 -0.75 -5.05 10.85
N ARG A 324 -0.48 -6.24 11.40
CA ARG A 324 -0.47 -6.48 12.86
C ARG A 324 0.56 -5.63 13.59
N ILE A 325 1.73 -5.44 12.98
CA ILE A 325 2.77 -4.57 13.53
C ILE A 325 2.29 -3.13 13.56
N SER A 326 1.70 -2.63 12.47
CA SER A 326 1.17 -1.27 12.38
C SER A 326 0.12 -1.02 13.47
N GLU A 327 -0.84 -1.93 13.64
CA GLU A 327 -1.87 -1.86 14.68
C GLU A 327 -1.27 -1.88 16.09
N ALA A 328 -0.29 -2.75 16.33
CA ALA A 328 0.39 -2.84 17.63
C ALA A 328 1.23 -1.61 17.98
N LEU A 329 1.74 -0.88 16.97
CA LEU A 329 2.46 0.37 17.16
C LEU A 329 1.52 1.56 17.45
N ASP A 330 0.31 1.54 16.90
CA ASP A 330 -0.69 2.60 17.07
C ASP A 330 -1.37 2.54 18.45
N HIS A 331 -1.80 1.34 18.91
CA HIS A 331 -2.58 1.16 20.15
C HIS A 331 -2.05 1.97 21.36
N THR A 332 -2.87 2.92 21.84
CA THR A 332 -2.58 3.86 22.93
C THR A 332 -3.09 3.42 24.31
N ASP A 333 -4.06 2.51 24.37
CA ASP A 333 -4.92 2.40 25.57
C ASP A 333 -4.50 1.32 26.59
N ASP A 334 -3.70 0.32 26.20
CA ASP A 334 -3.40 -0.84 27.07
C ASP A 334 -2.11 -0.69 27.92
N GLY A 335 -1.48 0.47 27.90
CA GLY A 335 -0.20 0.72 28.59
C GLY A 335 1.03 0.09 27.92
N ASP A 336 2.22 0.52 28.35
CA ASP A 336 3.49 0.19 27.68
C ASP A 336 3.89 -1.29 27.78
N GLU A 337 3.52 -1.98 28.86
CA GLU A 337 3.87 -3.39 29.07
C GLU A 337 3.10 -4.31 28.11
N ALA A 338 1.78 -4.12 27.99
CA ALA A 338 0.94 -4.90 27.08
C ALA A 338 1.36 -4.69 25.62
N ARG A 339 1.72 -3.46 25.25
CA ARG A 339 2.29 -3.16 23.93
C ARG A 339 3.61 -3.89 23.70
N ARG A 340 4.49 -3.97 24.70
CA ARG A 340 5.75 -4.73 24.60
C ARG A 340 5.51 -6.22 24.38
N GLU A 341 4.67 -6.83 25.19
CA GLU A 341 4.32 -8.26 25.08
C GLU A 341 3.72 -8.60 23.71
N ARG A 342 2.84 -7.75 23.18
CA ARG A 342 2.31 -7.90 21.81
C ARG A 342 3.41 -7.87 20.77
N LEU A 343 4.34 -6.92 20.87
CA LEU A 343 5.43 -6.82 19.90
C LEU A 343 6.42 -7.99 20.03
N ASP A 344 6.66 -8.50 21.24
CA ASP A 344 7.49 -9.70 21.45
C ASP A 344 6.83 -10.96 20.87
N THR A 345 5.50 -11.06 21.01
CA THR A 345 4.71 -12.12 20.34
C THR A 345 4.86 -12.04 18.83
N LEU A 346 4.78 -10.83 18.25
CA LEU A 346 4.98 -10.61 16.82
C LEU A 346 6.42 -10.89 16.37
N CYS A 347 7.44 -10.61 17.20
CA CYS A 347 8.83 -11.02 16.94
C CYS A 347 8.94 -12.54 16.83
N ALA A 348 8.32 -13.30 17.75
CA ALA A 348 8.31 -14.75 17.70
C ALA A 348 7.56 -15.28 16.45
N GLN A 349 6.47 -14.64 16.07
CA GLN A 349 5.73 -14.98 14.85
C GLN A 349 6.52 -14.67 13.57
N LEU A 350 7.23 -13.55 13.50
CA LEU A 350 8.15 -13.24 12.41
C LEU A 350 9.27 -14.30 12.28
N ALA A 351 9.83 -14.74 13.39
CA ALA A 351 10.83 -15.81 13.40
C ALA A 351 10.24 -17.12 12.85
N LYS A 352 9.03 -17.51 13.28
CA LYS A 352 8.31 -18.67 12.74
C LYS A 352 8.05 -18.53 11.24
N ILE A 353 7.61 -17.36 10.78
CA ILE A 353 7.40 -17.08 9.34
C ILE A 353 8.68 -17.34 8.57
N ARG A 354 9.82 -16.77 9.00
CA ARG A 354 11.11 -17.00 8.34
C ARG A 354 11.52 -18.47 8.26
N LEU A 355 11.22 -19.25 9.31
CA LEU A 355 11.57 -20.68 9.37
C LEU A 355 10.71 -21.57 8.46
N ILE A 356 9.48 -21.17 8.14
CA ILE A 356 8.59 -21.97 7.27
C ILE A 356 8.76 -21.67 5.77
N LEU A 357 9.46 -20.57 5.43
CA LEU A 357 9.67 -20.16 4.06
C LEU A 357 10.71 -21.06 3.39
N PRO A 358 10.41 -21.62 2.20
CA PRO A 358 11.38 -22.39 1.45
C PRO A 358 12.47 -21.47 0.88
N ARG A 359 13.62 -22.06 0.53
CA ARG A 359 14.72 -21.31 -0.12
C ARG A 359 14.29 -20.67 -1.44
N SER A 360 13.42 -21.32 -2.21
CA SER A 360 12.88 -20.74 -3.45
C SER A 360 12.12 -19.42 -3.24
N ALA A 361 11.59 -19.18 -2.04
CA ALA A 361 10.88 -17.94 -1.71
C ALA A 361 11.78 -16.84 -1.13
N THR A 362 13.02 -17.17 -0.76
CA THR A 362 13.92 -16.28 0.01
C THR A 362 15.28 -16.06 -0.64
N GLU A 363 15.81 -17.05 -1.37
CA GLU A 363 17.10 -17.01 -2.06
C GLU A 363 16.90 -16.76 -3.56
N LEU A 364 17.47 -15.67 -4.07
CA LEU A 364 17.37 -15.28 -5.49
C LEU A 364 17.90 -16.35 -6.45
N SER A 365 18.95 -17.08 -6.06
CA SER A 365 19.53 -18.16 -6.88
C SER A 365 18.64 -19.40 -7.01
N MET A 366 17.63 -19.53 -6.14
CA MET A 366 16.68 -20.65 -6.11
C MET A 366 15.29 -20.23 -6.63
N ALA A 367 15.10 -18.95 -6.96
CA ALA A 367 13.85 -18.41 -7.47
C ALA A 367 13.64 -18.82 -8.93
N LYS A 368 12.39 -19.07 -9.32
CA LYS A 368 12.02 -19.08 -10.74
C LYS A 368 12.22 -17.67 -11.31
N TYR A 369 12.53 -17.56 -12.60
CA TYR A 369 12.72 -16.27 -13.27
C TYR A 369 11.50 -15.35 -13.08
N ASP A 370 10.29 -15.87 -13.26
CA ASP A 370 9.04 -15.10 -13.13
C ASP A 370 8.69 -14.75 -11.68
N GLU A 371 9.31 -15.43 -10.69
CA GLU A 371 9.11 -15.16 -9.26
C GLU A 371 10.22 -14.26 -8.68
N PHE A 372 11.26 -13.95 -9.44
CA PHE A 372 12.44 -13.20 -9.01
C PHE A 372 12.07 -11.93 -8.23
N THR A 373 11.20 -11.09 -8.81
CA THR A 373 10.79 -9.83 -8.18
C THR A 373 9.94 -10.06 -6.93
N GLY A 374 9.16 -11.14 -6.91
CA GLY A 374 8.39 -11.54 -5.73
C GLY A 374 9.28 -11.98 -4.57
N VAL A 375 10.42 -12.62 -4.83
CA VAL A 375 11.42 -12.98 -3.81
C VAL A 375 12.09 -11.75 -3.23
N VAL A 376 12.46 -10.78 -4.08
CA VAL A 376 12.96 -9.47 -3.61
C VAL A 376 11.91 -8.79 -2.73
N TRP A 377 10.65 -8.76 -3.17
CA TRP A 377 9.54 -8.12 -2.47
C TRP A 377 9.35 -8.70 -1.07
N LEU A 378 9.21 -10.03 -0.96
CA LEU A 378 8.98 -10.70 0.31
C LEU A 378 10.10 -10.40 1.30
N ASN A 379 11.36 -10.50 0.88
CA ASN A 379 12.47 -10.23 1.77
C ASN A 379 12.49 -8.78 2.26
N ILE A 380 12.23 -7.80 1.38
CA ILE A 380 12.16 -6.38 1.75
C ILE A 380 11.04 -6.13 2.77
N VAL A 381 9.86 -6.74 2.58
CA VAL A 381 8.74 -6.65 3.54
C VAL A 381 9.15 -7.22 4.90
N LEU A 382 9.76 -8.41 4.94
CA LEU A 382 10.17 -9.04 6.20
C LEU A 382 11.28 -8.26 6.93
N ASN A 383 12.18 -7.61 6.19
CA ASN A 383 13.18 -6.71 6.77
C ASN A 383 12.54 -5.43 7.33
N ALA A 384 11.56 -4.85 6.64
CA ALA A 384 10.79 -3.73 7.16
C ALA A 384 10.03 -4.10 8.45
N CYS A 385 9.38 -5.28 8.47
CA CYS A 385 8.76 -5.83 9.69
C CYS A 385 9.76 -5.97 10.84
N THR A 386 11.00 -6.40 10.55
CA THR A 386 12.06 -6.50 11.57
C THR A 386 12.43 -5.13 12.12
N ALA A 387 12.64 -4.14 11.26
CA ALA A 387 12.97 -2.78 11.68
C ALA A 387 11.86 -2.18 12.56
N LEU A 388 10.60 -2.33 12.17
CA LEU A 388 9.45 -1.82 12.93
C LEU A 388 9.28 -2.51 14.29
N LEU A 389 9.51 -3.83 14.37
CA LEU A 389 9.40 -4.59 15.62
C LEU A 389 10.53 -4.30 16.60
N HIS A 390 11.77 -4.20 16.11
CA HIS A 390 12.96 -4.08 16.93
C HIS A 390 13.36 -2.63 17.22
N HIS A 391 12.80 -1.62 16.56
CA HIS A 391 13.07 -0.22 16.91
C HIS A 391 12.27 0.17 18.15
N ARG A 392 12.74 -0.26 19.32
CA ARG A 392 12.14 0.01 20.63
C ARG A 392 12.34 1.48 21.05
N PRO A 393 11.39 2.11 21.76
CA PRO A 393 11.60 3.43 22.35
C PRO A 393 12.41 3.33 23.67
N LEU A 394 13.10 4.41 24.02
CA LEU A 394 13.84 4.57 25.26
C LEU A 394 12.85 4.88 26.40
N ARG A 395 13.05 4.31 27.58
CA ARG A 395 12.17 4.60 28.73
C ARG A 395 12.62 5.85 29.47
N GLU A 396 11.72 6.42 30.25
CA GLU A 396 12.04 7.56 31.11
C GLU A 396 13.16 7.18 32.09
N GLY A 397 14.23 7.97 32.10
CA GLY A 397 15.41 7.75 32.94
C GLY A 397 16.47 6.80 32.35
N GLU A 398 16.22 6.17 31.20
CA GLU A 398 17.24 5.40 30.48
C GLU A 398 18.09 6.30 29.58
N SER A 399 19.35 5.91 29.34
CA SER A 399 20.24 6.54 28.36
C SER A 399 20.50 5.61 27.18
N LEU A 400 20.71 6.17 25.98
CA LEU A 400 21.11 5.40 24.79
C LEU A 400 22.47 4.71 24.94
N ASP A 401 23.26 5.12 25.94
CA ASP A 401 24.59 4.57 26.21
C ASP A 401 24.55 3.38 27.18
N ASP A 402 23.39 3.12 27.77
CA ASP A 402 23.19 2.03 28.72
C ASP A 402 23.03 0.71 27.96
N ALA A 403 24.01 -0.18 28.11
CA ALA A 403 24.05 -1.48 27.43
C ALA A 403 22.91 -2.43 27.82
N GLU A 404 22.25 -2.19 28.96
CA GLU A 404 21.18 -3.04 29.47
C GLU A 404 19.79 -2.68 28.92
N THR A 405 19.66 -1.55 28.22
CA THR A 405 18.38 -1.05 27.69
C THR A 405 17.80 -1.95 26.60
N ASP A 406 16.48 -1.86 26.45
CA ASP A 406 15.76 -2.60 25.41
C ASP A 406 16.22 -2.19 24.00
N ILE A 407 16.52 -0.90 23.80
CA ILE A 407 17.14 -0.38 22.58
C ILE A 407 18.47 -1.05 22.30
N ALA A 408 19.40 -1.09 23.28
CA ALA A 408 20.72 -1.67 23.07
C ALA A 408 20.64 -3.14 22.62
N ARG A 409 19.66 -3.90 23.15
CA ARG A 409 19.42 -5.31 22.79
C ARG A 409 18.77 -5.47 21.42
N HIS A 410 17.83 -4.59 21.06
CA HIS A 410 17.04 -4.76 19.84
C HIS A 410 17.63 -4.05 18.61
N TRP A 411 18.33 -2.94 18.79
CA TRP A 411 18.88 -2.13 17.68
C TRP A 411 19.78 -2.89 16.70
N PRO A 412 20.65 -3.84 17.12
CA PRO A 412 21.43 -4.64 16.18
C PRO A 412 20.59 -5.42 15.17
N TYR A 413 19.37 -5.86 15.55
CA TYR A 413 18.45 -6.53 14.62
C TYR A 413 17.91 -5.57 13.57
N CYS A 414 17.64 -4.31 13.92
CA CYS A 414 17.25 -3.27 12.96
C CYS A 414 18.36 -3.03 11.92
N VAL A 415 19.59 -2.84 12.40
CA VAL A 415 20.76 -2.60 11.53
C VAL A 415 21.02 -3.81 10.63
N ALA A 416 20.91 -5.04 11.17
CA ALA A 416 21.05 -6.26 10.40
C ALA A 416 19.96 -6.39 9.32
N ALA A 417 18.71 -6.10 9.64
CA ALA A 417 17.61 -6.12 8.67
C ALA A 417 17.82 -5.09 7.56
N ALA A 418 18.26 -3.88 7.90
CA ALA A 418 18.51 -2.84 6.93
C ALA A 418 19.70 -3.19 6.01
N ARG A 419 20.80 -3.71 6.56
CA ARG A 419 21.92 -4.22 5.76
C ARG A 419 21.53 -5.42 4.90
N ASN A 420 20.64 -6.29 5.38
CA ASN A 420 20.11 -7.39 4.59
C ASN A 420 19.32 -6.86 3.38
N THR A 421 18.48 -5.83 3.56
CA THR A 421 17.82 -5.15 2.44
C THR A 421 18.83 -4.68 1.40
N ILE A 422 19.94 -4.04 1.82
CA ILE A 422 20.98 -3.61 0.87
C ILE A 422 21.65 -4.80 0.17
N SER A 423 21.92 -5.89 0.88
CA SER A 423 22.46 -7.12 0.27
C SER A 423 21.54 -7.65 -0.81
N ILE A 424 20.23 -7.72 -0.55
CA ILE A 424 19.22 -8.18 -1.52
C ILE A 424 19.17 -7.25 -2.72
N LEU A 425 19.23 -5.92 -2.53
CA LEU A 425 19.27 -4.97 -3.64
C LEU A 425 20.53 -5.16 -4.51
N ARG A 426 21.70 -5.37 -3.88
CA ARG A 426 22.95 -5.67 -4.60
C ARG A 426 22.84 -6.97 -5.38
N ASP A 427 22.35 -8.04 -4.75
CA ASP A 427 22.22 -9.35 -5.39
C ASP A 427 21.19 -9.30 -6.53
N ALA A 428 20.05 -8.63 -6.33
CA ALA A 428 19.06 -8.42 -7.36
C ALA A 428 19.64 -7.66 -8.56
N SER A 429 20.38 -6.57 -8.31
CA SER A 429 20.98 -5.75 -9.38
C SER A 429 21.98 -6.49 -10.27
N ARG A 430 22.55 -7.62 -9.81
CA ARG A 430 23.42 -8.48 -10.63
C ARG A 430 22.64 -9.34 -11.63
N VAL A 431 21.34 -9.55 -11.37
CA VAL A 431 20.44 -10.34 -12.21
C VAL A 431 19.57 -9.44 -13.08
N SER A 432 18.85 -8.50 -12.46
CA SER A 432 18.02 -7.50 -13.13
C SER A 432 17.77 -6.29 -12.23
N ILE A 433 17.56 -5.12 -12.86
CA ILE A 433 17.13 -3.90 -12.17
C ILE A 433 15.61 -3.69 -12.17
N ASP A 434 14.83 -4.58 -12.79
CA ASP A 434 13.36 -4.44 -12.95
C ASP A 434 12.60 -4.33 -11.62
N PHE A 435 13.25 -4.70 -10.51
CA PHE A 435 12.70 -4.52 -9.19
C PHE A 435 12.45 -3.04 -8.83
N VAL A 436 13.18 -2.10 -9.44
CA VAL A 436 12.99 -0.65 -9.22
C VAL A 436 11.67 -0.13 -9.80
N SER A 437 11.07 -0.87 -10.73
CA SER A 437 9.77 -0.55 -11.31
C SER A 437 8.60 -0.96 -10.39
N ASN A 438 8.85 -1.66 -9.27
CA ASN A 438 7.80 -2.04 -8.33
C ASN A 438 7.41 -0.88 -7.39
N ALA A 439 6.21 -0.32 -7.58
CA ALA A 439 5.71 0.79 -6.78
C ALA A 439 5.51 0.48 -5.28
N HIS A 440 5.48 -0.80 -4.88
CA HIS A 440 5.38 -1.20 -3.46
C HIS A 440 6.70 -1.02 -2.68
N PHE A 441 7.84 -1.02 -3.36
CA PHE A 441 9.16 -1.13 -2.74
C PHE A 441 9.66 0.12 -2.03
N PRO A 442 9.54 1.33 -2.61
CA PRO A 442 10.27 2.49 -2.12
C PRO A 442 10.01 2.81 -0.66
N CYS A 443 8.77 2.64 -0.20
CA CYS A 443 8.41 2.90 1.19
C CYS A 443 9.00 1.87 2.17
N LEU A 444 9.03 0.59 1.79
CA LEU A 444 9.63 -0.46 2.61
C LEU A 444 11.16 -0.30 2.68
N ILE A 445 11.78 0.04 1.54
CA ILE A 445 13.20 0.40 1.49
C ILE A 445 13.45 1.64 2.36
N PHE A 446 12.57 2.65 2.29
CA PHE A 446 12.71 3.87 3.07
C PHE A 446 12.72 3.59 4.57
N THR A 447 11.77 2.76 5.05
CA THR A 447 11.71 2.29 6.44
C THR A 447 13.04 1.72 6.92
N THR A 448 13.66 0.85 6.12
CA THR A 448 14.96 0.26 6.48
C THR A 448 16.15 1.20 6.29
N SER A 449 16.13 2.06 5.26
CA SER A 449 17.19 3.04 5.00
C SER A 449 17.32 4.07 6.12
N ARG A 450 16.20 4.43 6.77
CA ARG A 450 16.20 5.31 7.94
C ARG A 450 16.97 4.74 9.11
N ILE A 451 16.96 3.42 9.30
CA ILE A 451 17.80 2.77 10.31
C ILE A 451 19.29 2.97 9.98
N LEU A 452 19.68 2.83 8.72
CA LEU A 452 21.07 3.06 8.29
C LEU A 452 21.48 4.52 8.47
N LEU A 453 20.60 5.47 8.14
CA LEU A 453 20.84 6.90 8.34
C LEU A 453 21.04 7.22 9.83
N VAL A 454 20.18 6.67 10.70
CA VAL A 454 20.33 6.84 12.15
C VAL A 454 21.65 6.23 12.65
N GLU A 455 21.99 5.02 12.22
CA GLU A 455 23.26 4.38 12.60
C GLU A 455 24.49 5.10 12.03
N TYR A 456 24.33 5.82 10.92
CA TYR A 456 25.40 6.56 10.28
C TYR A 456 25.76 7.83 11.04
N PHE A 457 24.73 8.58 11.47
CA PHE A 457 24.91 9.82 12.22
C PHE A 457 25.06 9.59 13.73
N TYR A 458 24.52 8.49 14.27
CA TYR A 458 24.66 8.14 15.69
C TYR A 458 24.95 6.63 15.87
N PRO A 459 26.22 6.22 15.63
CA PRO A 459 26.63 4.81 15.67
C PRO A 459 26.47 4.19 17.05
N SER A 460 26.14 2.89 17.10
CA SER A 460 26.09 2.13 18.34
C SER A 460 27.47 1.74 18.90
N LYS A 461 28.55 1.87 18.13
CA LYS A 461 29.92 1.54 18.58
C LYS A 461 30.58 2.73 19.31
N CYS A 462 31.49 2.43 20.24
CA CYS A 462 32.15 3.44 21.11
C CYS A 462 32.87 4.57 20.37
N ASP A 463 33.34 4.35 19.14
CA ASP A 463 33.91 5.44 18.33
C ASP A 463 32.81 6.17 17.56
N LYS A 464 31.98 6.91 18.30
CA LYS A 464 30.87 7.71 17.75
C LYS A 464 31.34 8.84 16.82
N SER A 465 32.64 9.14 16.81
CA SER A 465 33.24 10.21 16.01
C SER A 465 33.59 9.78 14.59
N ALA A 466 33.83 8.48 14.37
CA ALA A 466 34.24 7.95 13.08
C ALA A 466 33.04 7.36 12.32
N ARG A 467 32.78 7.90 11.12
CA ARG A 467 31.74 7.39 10.21
C ARG A 467 32.18 6.05 9.61
N ASP A 468 31.34 5.02 9.71
CA ASP A 468 31.61 3.68 9.15
C ASP A 468 31.62 3.75 7.62
N PRO A 469 32.77 3.53 6.94
CA PRO A 469 32.85 3.61 5.48
C PRO A 469 31.94 2.58 4.80
N LYS A 470 31.72 1.42 5.42
CA LYS A 470 30.81 0.40 4.87
C LYS A 470 29.35 0.86 4.93
N LEU A 471 28.99 1.60 5.96
CA LEU A 471 27.64 2.15 6.10
C LEU A 471 27.40 3.28 5.10
N ARG A 472 28.43 4.07 4.79
CA ARG A 472 28.40 5.03 3.68
C ARG A 472 28.16 4.32 2.34
N GLU A 473 28.90 3.26 2.03
CA GLU A 473 28.68 2.45 0.81
C GLU A 473 27.27 1.84 0.75
N ASP A 474 26.73 1.40 1.89
CA ASP A 474 25.36 0.90 1.99
C ASP A 474 24.33 2.01 1.67
N LEU A 475 24.53 3.24 2.17
CA LEU A 475 23.68 4.40 1.87
C LEU A 475 23.80 4.85 0.40
N GLU A 476 24.98 4.77 -0.21
CA GLU A 476 25.17 5.06 -1.64
C GLU A 476 24.34 4.11 -2.51
N VAL A 477 24.19 2.83 -2.14
CA VAL A 477 23.30 1.89 -2.83
C VAL A 477 21.84 2.32 -2.72
N VAL A 478 21.40 2.81 -1.54
CA VAL A 478 20.03 3.34 -1.38
C VAL A 478 19.81 4.56 -2.28
N ALA A 479 20.76 5.51 -2.28
CA ALA A 479 20.68 6.71 -3.11
C ALA A 479 20.58 6.34 -4.61
N LEU A 480 21.44 5.43 -5.08
CA LEU A 480 21.38 4.92 -6.45
C LEU A 480 20.05 4.22 -6.76
N THR A 481 19.50 3.48 -5.81
CA THR A 481 18.19 2.83 -5.97
C THR A 481 17.09 3.87 -6.19
N TYR A 482 17.05 4.95 -5.39
CA TYR A 482 16.08 6.02 -5.59
C TYR A 482 16.30 6.83 -6.88
N ILE A 483 17.56 7.00 -7.31
CA ILE A 483 17.87 7.61 -8.60
C ILE A 483 17.33 6.75 -9.75
N ARG A 484 17.52 5.43 -9.71
CA ARG A 484 16.95 4.51 -10.71
C ARG A 484 15.43 4.49 -10.67
N MET A 485 14.84 4.48 -9.48
CA MET A 485 13.38 4.62 -9.34
C MET A 485 12.86 5.93 -9.91
N ARG A 486 13.65 7.03 -9.88
CA ARG A 486 13.27 8.32 -10.49
C ARG A 486 13.33 8.27 -12.01
N GLU A 487 14.17 7.43 -12.60
CA GLU A 487 14.23 7.22 -14.05
C GLU A 487 13.00 6.45 -14.55
N GLU A 488 12.58 5.42 -13.81
CA GLU A 488 11.38 4.62 -14.13
C GLU A 488 10.08 5.35 -13.74
N TRP A 489 10.00 5.84 -12.51
CA TRP A 489 8.84 6.47 -11.88
C TRP A 489 9.25 7.81 -11.26
N ARG A 490 9.25 8.87 -12.08
CA ARG A 490 9.74 10.21 -11.70
C ARG A 490 9.22 10.67 -10.34
N GLY A 491 7.91 10.66 -10.13
CA GLY A 491 7.30 11.15 -8.88
C GLY A 491 7.74 10.34 -7.67
N LEU A 492 7.74 9.01 -7.79
CA LEU A 492 8.07 8.10 -6.70
C LEU A 492 9.54 8.20 -6.27
N GLY A 493 10.46 8.16 -7.23
CA GLY A 493 11.89 8.34 -6.95
C GLY A 493 12.21 9.74 -6.43
N GLN A 494 11.52 10.78 -6.91
CA GLN A 494 11.64 12.13 -6.35
C GLN A 494 11.17 12.18 -4.90
N LYS A 495 10.00 11.63 -4.56
CA LYS A 495 9.46 11.66 -3.19
C LYS A 495 10.42 11.03 -2.19
N PHE A 496 10.85 9.79 -2.43
CA PHE A 496 11.72 9.07 -1.49
C PHE A 496 13.17 9.55 -1.55
N GLY A 497 13.64 10.05 -2.69
CA GLY A 497 14.92 10.77 -2.78
C GLY A 497 14.93 12.03 -1.93
N LYS A 498 13.90 12.89 -2.02
CA LYS A 498 13.75 14.06 -1.14
C LYS A 498 13.65 13.68 0.33
N GLY A 499 12.97 12.58 0.64
CA GLY A 499 12.97 12.00 1.98
C GLY A 499 14.39 11.67 2.45
N MET A 500 15.16 10.92 1.67
CA MET A 500 16.56 10.61 2.01
C MET A 500 17.41 11.87 2.18
N TYR A 501 17.28 12.83 1.26
CA TYR A 501 17.94 14.14 1.35
C TYR A 501 17.62 14.84 2.66
N TYR A 502 16.33 14.92 3.03
CA TYR A 502 15.91 15.53 4.28
C TYR A 502 16.65 14.93 5.47
N TYR A 503 16.65 13.60 5.62
CA TYR A 503 17.30 12.93 6.74
C TYR A 503 18.84 13.09 6.75
N LEU A 504 19.49 13.15 5.58
CA LEU A 504 20.93 13.41 5.47
C LEU A 504 21.34 14.79 6.03
N HIS A 505 20.42 15.76 6.05
CA HIS A 505 20.70 17.14 6.46
C HIS A 505 20.29 17.46 7.90
N ARG A 506 19.77 16.50 8.66
CA ARG A 506 19.32 16.72 10.05
C ARG A 506 20.42 16.55 11.10
N GLY A 507 21.50 15.84 10.76
CA GLY A 507 22.66 15.66 11.64
C GLY A 507 22.45 14.69 12.81
N GLU A 508 23.41 14.70 13.73
CA GLU A 508 23.52 13.74 14.84
C GLU A 508 22.41 13.86 15.88
N GLU A 509 22.04 15.07 16.28
CA GLU A 509 21.01 15.28 17.32
C GLU A 509 19.67 14.67 16.92
N PHE A 510 19.24 14.91 15.69
CA PHE A 510 18.01 14.34 15.15
C PHE A 510 18.08 12.81 15.00
N ALA A 511 19.25 12.27 14.64
CA ALA A 511 19.46 10.82 14.59
C ALA A 511 19.34 10.20 15.99
N ARG A 512 19.91 10.85 17.01
CA ARG A 512 19.80 10.46 18.42
C ARG A 512 18.35 10.46 18.89
N GLU A 513 17.59 11.51 18.62
CA GLU A 513 16.16 11.61 18.95
C GLU A 513 15.34 10.52 18.23
N THR A 514 15.58 10.31 16.94
CA THR A 514 14.90 9.27 16.16
C THR A 514 15.20 7.87 16.72
N LYS A 515 16.45 7.61 17.12
CA LYS A 515 16.84 6.34 17.75
C LYS A 515 16.09 6.13 19.07
N ALA A 516 16.03 7.15 19.91
CA ALA A 516 15.37 7.10 21.22
C ALA A 516 13.84 6.98 21.14
N ALA A 517 13.19 7.60 20.17
CA ALA A 517 11.73 7.64 20.09
C ALA A 517 11.08 6.35 19.52
N GLY A 518 11.88 5.42 18.98
CA GLY A 518 11.40 4.12 18.52
C GLY A 518 10.68 4.14 17.16
N ALA A 519 10.07 3.00 16.82
CA ALA A 519 9.47 2.73 15.50
C ALA A 519 8.34 3.69 15.11
N ARG A 520 7.69 4.37 16.07
CA ARG A 520 6.67 5.38 15.76
C ARG A 520 7.24 6.53 14.95
N THR A 521 8.52 6.87 15.14
CA THR A 521 9.17 7.89 14.30
C THR A 521 9.33 7.44 12.86
N LEU A 522 9.37 6.12 12.60
CA LEU A 522 9.42 5.57 11.25
C LEU A 522 8.12 5.83 10.49
N LEU A 523 7.03 6.10 11.21
CA LEU A 523 5.71 6.41 10.69
C LEU A 523 5.48 7.93 10.69
N GLY A 524 4.79 8.45 9.68
CA GLY A 524 4.36 9.84 9.65
C GLY A 524 4.17 10.42 8.26
N VAL A 525 3.45 11.54 8.19
CA VAL A 525 3.17 12.24 6.94
C VAL A 525 4.42 12.97 6.45
N CYS A 526 4.61 12.99 5.13
CA CYS A 526 5.84 13.47 4.48
C CYS A 526 5.70 14.88 3.87
N ASP A 527 4.72 15.67 4.32
CA ASP A 527 4.32 16.93 3.66
C ASP A 527 5.45 17.96 3.60
N THR A 528 6.38 17.89 4.55
CA THR A 528 7.55 18.79 4.61
C THR A 528 8.49 18.61 3.41
N TRP A 529 8.52 17.44 2.76
CA TRP A 529 9.46 17.16 1.67
C TRP A 529 9.08 17.85 0.37
N ILE A 530 7.84 18.30 0.22
CA ILE A 530 7.35 18.99 -0.99
C ILE A 530 8.13 20.29 -1.23
N THR A 531 8.63 20.91 -0.15
CA THR A 531 9.41 22.16 -0.20
C THR A 531 10.84 21.98 -0.71
N ILE A 532 11.36 20.75 -0.77
CA ILE A 532 12.72 20.47 -1.23
C ILE A 532 12.77 20.62 -2.76
N PRO A 533 13.72 21.39 -3.32
CA PRO A 533 13.89 21.52 -4.78
C PRO A 533 14.09 20.18 -5.50
N ASP A 534 13.75 20.12 -6.79
CA ASP A 534 13.88 18.90 -7.60
C ASP A 534 15.34 18.53 -7.96
N ASP A 535 16.27 19.46 -7.82
CA ASP A 535 17.71 19.34 -8.08
C ASP A 535 18.54 18.93 -6.85
N PHE A 536 17.89 18.32 -5.85
CA PHE A 536 18.55 17.80 -4.66
C PHE A 536 19.65 16.77 -4.98
N ASP A 537 20.74 16.81 -4.21
CA ASP A 537 21.88 15.90 -4.34
C ASP A 537 21.95 14.91 -3.18
N LEU A 538 22.08 13.62 -3.49
CA LEU A 538 22.16 12.53 -2.51
C LEU A 538 23.60 12.15 -2.18
N THR A 539 24.50 13.13 -2.11
CA THR A 539 25.87 12.90 -1.66
C THR A 539 25.89 12.58 -0.17
N ILE A 540 26.48 11.43 0.19
CA ILE A 540 26.63 11.02 1.59
C ILE A 540 27.78 11.83 2.23
N PRO A 541 27.53 12.57 3.32
CA PRO A 541 28.54 13.41 3.96
C PRO A 541 29.77 12.63 4.42
N GLY A 542 30.99 13.13 4.21
CA GLY A 542 32.26 12.43 4.47
C GLY A 542 32.58 12.10 5.93
#